data_AF-A0A6P0FNF4-F1
#
_entry.id   AF-A0A6P0FNF4-F1
#
_cell.length_a   1.000
_cell.length_b   1.000
_cell.length_c   1.000
_cell.angle_alpha   90.00
_cell.angle_beta   90.00
_cell.angle_gamma   90.00
#
_symmetry.space_group_name_H-M   'P 1'
#
loop_
_entity.id
_entity.type
_entity.pdbx_description
1 polymer ?
#
loop_
_entity_poly.entity_id
_entity_poly.type
_entity_poly.pdbx_seq_one_letter_code
_entity_poly.pdbx_strand_id
1 'polypeptide(L)'
;MPQLLTRSTVRLLEASMDNLSLAMTAAATPVRHSSKSSEAGFAGLIGLAGVAAEQAISSILIQIDGDGAAFADGNRYKTAGQVLADVRHILTAPPVARAAFLTTGIDQPEEHRQALRLALEPFTLLISQRAAALHGGLGVSRGVALVAIRMVHHFLRLLGQSQRINAYLKSMPDLPEPPTEPTLLLDELIARFTSATTTAQKGVLLRQLFLVLPEVPPNQPDWLEALDRVAVVPQESDIRLLMTTLQTAHPARFTRLSGSGQALAVTVTQSASALPIEVQALRTAFMRVHEQIGGDIANANGRLGQGFLHVPPDRVMVALFAMGPHDLAEAFGSAQLTAHKAWPFVVAALNTTPGTPRPYWFLVRRVTELGQLRAQLTRAASFGRPQLARRIHDEVLQGIDCLEKGRQLPTRHTLAVSCQAWIAGAASHSEKLAEAVERSKGDASKALTDAAAEAVREVATGFGTVAEAWSAIEQSGLTNATEAPRARVYWARKLAEASTEPNDITFLSAVVLDETLIGAHSAARQSLRMIDATKYGPSMALQA
;
A
#
# COMPACT_ATOMS: atom_id res chain seq x y z
N MET A 1 -37.71 5.34 46.78
CA MET A 1 -37.75 4.68 45.47
C MET A 1 -36.69 5.28 44.58
N PRO A 2 -35.91 4.48 43.82
CA PRO A 2 -34.98 5.04 42.87
C PRO A 2 -35.74 5.93 41.86
N GLN A 3 -35.47 7.24 41.81
CA GLN A 3 -35.97 8.09 40.72
C GLN A 3 -35.64 7.44 39.36
N LEU A 4 -36.68 6.97 38.68
CA LEU A 4 -36.61 6.51 37.31
C LEU A 4 -36.26 7.70 36.41
N LEU A 5 -35.59 7.44 35.28
CA LEU A 5 -35.37 8.48 34.28
C LEU A 5 -36.71 9.06 33.84
N THR A 6 -36.74 10.35 33.50
CA THR A 6 -37.98 10.96 32.97
C THR A 6 -38.34 10.32 31.63
N ARG A 7 -39.64 10.36 31.26
CA ARG A 7 -40.09 9.82 29.97
C ARG A 7 -39.36 10.45 28.79
N SER A 8 -39.07 11.75 28.86
CA SER A 8 -38.32 12.48 27.85
C SER A 8 -36.88 11.98 27.72
N THR A 9 -36.19 11.73 28.85
CA THR A 9 -34.85 11.15 28.87
C THR A 9 -34.85 9.75 28.26
N VAL A 10 -35.80 8.89 28.65
CA VAL A 10 -35.90 7.52 28.12
C VAL A 10 -36.12 7.55 26.60
N ARG A 11 -37.07 8.36 26.12
CA ARG A 11 -37.35 8.53 24.68
C ARG A 11 -36.10 8.94 23.90
N LEU A 12 -35.28 9.84 24.45
CA LEU A 12 -34.04 10.28 23.79
C LEU A 12 -32.96 9.20 23.79
N LEU A 13 -32.83 8.42 24.86
CA LEU A 13 -31.91 7.29 24.91
C LEU A 13 -32.31 6.18 23.92
N GLU A 14 -33.60 5.86 23.84
CA GLU A 14 -34.12 4.88 22.86
C GLU A 14 -33.88 5.36 21.42
N ALA A 15 -34.22 6.61 21.12
CA ALA A 15 -33.96 7.19 19.79
C ALA A 15 -32.45 7.19 19.47
N SER A 16 -31.60 7.47 20.45
CA SER A 16 -30.14 7.42 20.28
C SER A 16 -29.68 6.01 19.92
N MET A 17 -30.20 4.99 20.59
CA MET A 17 -29.85 3.59 20.33
C MET A 17 -30.33 3.14 18.95
N ASP A 18 -31.55 3.51 18.56
CA ASP A 18 -32.11 3.17 17.26
C ASP A 18 -31.29 3.78 16.12
N ASN A 19 -30.92 5.06 16.24
CA ASN A 19 -30.09 5.73 15.24
C ASN A 19 -28.68 5.12 15.15
N LEU A 20 -28.09 4.75 16.29
CA LEU A 20 -26.81 4.05 16.30
C LEU A 20 -26.91 2.66 15.66
N SER A 21 -27.96 1.90 15.97
CA SER A 21 -28.22 0.57 15.42
C SER A 21 -28.45 0.61 13.91
N LEU A 22 -29.20 1.60 13.43
CA LEU A 22 -29.38 1.86 11.99
C LEU A 22 -28.06 2.20 11.31
N ALA A 23 -27.22 3.06 11.92
CA ALA A 23 -25.90 3.38 11.40
C ALA A 23 -25.01 2.12 11.31
N MET A 24 -25.03 1.27 12.33
CA MET A 24 -24.28 0.00 12.37
C MET A 24 -24.76 -0.99 11.30
N THR A 25 -26.08 -1.14 11.16
CA THR A 25 -26.69 -2.02 10.16
C THR A 25 -26.36 -1.56 8.74
N ALA A 26 -26.46 -0.25 8.49
CA ALA A 26 -26.08 0.35 7.22
C ALA A 26 -24.58 0.17 6.93
N ALA A 27 -23.72 0.26 7.94
CA ALA A 27 -22.28 0.06 7.80
C ALA A 27 -21.90 -1.40 7.47
N ALA A 28 -22.68 -2.37 7.95
CA ALA A 28 -22.51 -3.80 7.68
C ALA A 28 -23.07 -4.23 6.31
N THR A 29 -23.94 -3.43 5.71
CA THR A 29 -24.58 -3.77 4.43
C THR A 29 -23.61 -3.59 3.26
N PRO A 30 -23.47 -4.57 2.34
CA PRO A 30 -22.64 -4.44 1.15
C PRO A 30 -23.09 -3.27 0.27
N VAL A 31 -22.12 -2.51 -0.25
CA VAL A 31 -22.39 -1.41 -1.18
C VAL A 31 -22.89 -2.01 -2.50
N ARG A 32 -24.17 -1.83 -2.81
CA ARG A 32 -24.83 -2.47 -3.98
C ARG A 32 -24.57 -1.74 -5.30
N HIS A 33 -24.13 -0.48 -5.27
CA HIS A 33 -23.97 0.37 -6.46
C HIS A 33 -22.72 1.23 -6.35
N SER A 34 -22.04 1.47 -7.47
CA SER A 34 -21.01 2.50 -7.56
C SER A 34 -21.67 3.87 -7.38
N SER A 35 -21.23 4.63 -6.39
CA SER A 35 -21.78 5.97 -6.17
C SER A 35 -21.42 6.87 -7.34
N LYS A 36 -22.41 7.61 -7.86
CA LYS A 36 -22.18 8.65 -8.89
C LYS A 36 -21.43 9.86 -8.33
N SER A 37 -21.46 10.05 -7.01
CA SER A 37 -20.67 11.06 -6.30
C SER A 37 -19.95 10.41 -5.12
N SER A 38 -18.62 10.43 -5.14
CA SER A 38 -17.80 9.98 -4.01
C SER A 38 -17.96 10.86 -2.78
N GLU A 39 -18.38 12.11 -2.97
CA GLU A 39 -18.56 13.09 -1.89
C GLU A 39 -19.80 12.79 -1.03
N ALA A 40 -20.80 12.10 -1.58
CA ALA A 40 -21.99 11.66 -0.85
C ALA A 40 -21.80 10.32 -0.11
N GLY A 41 -20.63 9.69 -0.26
CA GLY A 41 -20.34 8.37 0.29
C GLY A 41 -20.56 8.32 1.80
N PHE A 42 -21.37 7.38 2.29
CA PHE A 42 -21.63 7.17 3.71
C PHE A 42 -22.13 8.39 4.51
N ALA A 43 -22.64 9.44 3.84
CA ALA A 43 -23.23 10.61 4.49
C ALA A 43 -24.35 10.23 5.47
N GLY A 44 -25.23 9.31 5.08
CA GLY A 44 -26.29 8.80 5.96
C GLY A 44 -25.75 8.14 7.23
N LEU A 45 -24.62 7.42 7.16
CA LEU A 45 -24.05 6.72 8.33
C LEU A 45 -23.51 7.71 9.36
N ILE A 46 -22.67 8.65 8.91
CA ILE A 46 -22.10 9.65 9.84
C ILE A 46 -23.17 10.63 10.35
N GLY A 47 -24.18 10.92 9.53
CA GLY A 47 -25.37 11.66 9.95
C GLY A 47 -26.12 10.95 11.08
N LEU A 48 -26.43 9.66 10.93
CA LEU A 48 -27.11 8.87 11.97
C LEU A 48 -26.27 8.74 13.25
N ALA A 49 -24.96 8.53 13.13
CA ALA A 49 -24.06 8.51 14.27
C ALA A 49 -24.09 9.85 15.05
N GLY A 50 -24.04 10.98 14.34
CA GLY A 50 -24.12 12.28 14.98
C GLY A 50 -25.48 12.61 15.59
N VAL A 51 -26.59 12.12 15.02
CA VAL A 51 -27.93 12.22 15.63
C VAL A 51 -28.00 11.41 16.91
N ALA A 52 -27.46 10.19 16.93
CA ALA A 52 -27.37 9.39 18.14
C ALA A 52 -26.55 10.11 19.22
N ALA A 53 -25.40 10.68 18.88
CA ALA A 53 -24.60 11.47 19.80
C ALA A 53 -25.40 12.63 20.42
N GLU A 54 -26.10 13.41 19.59
CA GLU A 54 -26.91 14.55 20.03
C GLU A 54 -28.06 14.14 20.97
N GLN A 55 -28.75 13.04 20.65
CA GLN A 55 -29.85 12.53 21.46
C GLN A 55 -29.35 12.01 22.82
N ALA A 56 -28.21 11.31 22.83
CA ALA A 56 -27.57 10.83 24.06
C ALA A 56 -27.21 11.99 25.00
N ILE A 57 -26.57 13.04 24.50
CA ILE A 57 -26.20 14.22 25.33
C ILE A 57 -27.45 15.02 25.74
N SER A 58 -28.44 15.14 24.87
CA SER A 58 -29.71 15.83 25.19
C SER A 58 -30.46 15.13 26.32
N SER A 59 -30.38 13.80 26.41
CA SER A 59 -30.99 13.03 27.49
C SER A 59 -30.41 13.41 28.86
N ILE A 60 -29.11 13.69 28.93
CA ILE A 60 -28.43 14.12 30.16
C ILE A 60 -28.91 15.50 30.57
N LEU A 61 -28.93 16.44 29.60
CA LEU A 61 -29.37 17.81 29.83
C LEU A 61 -30.82 17.85 30.35
N ILE A 62 -31.73 17.16 29.67
CA ILE A 62 -33.15 17.12 30.05
C ILE A 62 -33.37 16.41 31.38
N GLN A 63 -32.60 15.38 31.71
CA GLN A 63 -32.73 14.70 32.99
C GLN A 63 -32.39 15.61 34.17
N ILE A 64 -31.45 16.54 34.00
CA ILE A 64 -30.94 17.41 35.07
C ILE A 64 -31.76 18.71 35.15
N ASP A 65 -31.94 19.37 34.01
CA ASP A 65 -32.51 20.72 33.92
C ASP A 65 -33.98 20.72 33.47
N GLY A 66 -34.52 19.56 33.08
CA GLY A 66 -35.91 19.38 32.66
C GLY A 66 -36.15 19.62 31.17
N ASP A 67 -37.38 19.38 30.71
CA ASP A 67 -37.75 19.44 29.28
C ASP A 67 -37.54 20.83 28.66
N GLY A 68 -37.69 21.89 29.46
CA GLY A 68 -37.44 23.27 29.03
C GLY A 68 -35.98 23.53 28.62
N ALA A 69 -35.03 22.73 29.12
CA ALA A 69 -33.61 22.89 28.82
C ALA A 69 -33.24 22.59 27.36
N ALA A 70 -34.14 21.92 26.62
CA ALA A 70 -33.99 21.69 25.19
C ALA A 70 -34.15 22.97 24.35
N PHE A 71 -34.67 24.06 24.94
CA PHE A 71 -34.96 25.31 24.24
C PHE A 71 -33.96 26.41 24.61
N ALA A 72 -33.59 27.20 23.61
CA ALA A 72 -32.88 28.47 23.75
C ALA A 72 -33.89 29.62 23.90
N ASP A 73 -33.38 30.83 24.16
CA ASP A 73 -34.20 32.04 24.25
C ASP A 73 -35.06 32.22 23.00
N GLY A 74 -36.37 32.44 23.20
CA GLY A 74 -37.35 32.52 22.12
C GLY A 74 -37.99 31.19 21.69
N ASN A 75 -37.93 30.16 22.53
CA ASN A 75 -38.63 28.87 22.33
C ASN A 75 -38.16 28.08 21.09
N ARG A 76 -36.93 28.32 20.63
CA ARG A 76 -36.27 27.55 19.56
C ARG A 76 -35.46 26.42 20.19
N TYR A 77 -35.38 25.26 19.54
CA TYR A 77 -34.50 24.19 20.00
C TYR A 77 -33.05 24.66 20.03
N LYS A 78 -32.32 24.26 21.09
CA LYS A 78 -30.88 24.42 21.16
C LYS A 78 -30.23 23.66 20.01
N THR A 79 -29.19 24.25 19.45
CA THR A 79 -28.30 23.54 18.53
C THR A 79 -27.56 22.45 19.29
N ALA A 80 -27.16 21.38 18.61
CA ALA A 80 -26.37 20.31 19.21
C ALA A 80 -25.06 20.82 19.85
N GLY A 81 -24.44 21.85 19.28
CA GLY A 81 -23.26 22.51 19.85
C GLY A 81 -23.56 23.18 21.21
N GLN A 82 -24.72 23.85 21.33
CA GLN A 82 -25.17 24.42 22.61
C GLN A 82 -25.45 23.32 23.64
N VAL A 83 -26.14 22.25 23.26
CA VAL A 83 -26.40 21.11 24.14
C VAL A 83 -25.08 20.47 24.61
N LEU A 84 -24.11 20.30 23.72
CA LEU A 84 -22.79 19.75 24.07
C LEU A 84 -22.04 20.66 25.06
N ALA A 85 -22.09 21.98 24.86
CA ALA A 85 -21.46 22.95 25.77
C ALA A 85 -22.09 22.87 27.17
N ASP A 86 -23.42 22.82 27.26
CA ASP A 86 -24.14 22.70 28.52
C ASP A 86 -23.80 21.40 29.25
N VAL A 87 -23.76 20.27 28.53
CA VAL A 87 -23.42 18.97 29.14
C VAL A 87 -21.96 18.91 29.59
N ARG A 88 -21.02 19.51 28.83
CA ARG A 88 -19.63 19.66 29.29
C ARG A 88 -19.55 20.48 30.57
N HIS A 89 -20.32 21.56 30.66
CA HIS A 89 -20.41 22.36 31.88
C HIS A 89 -20.95 21.52 33.06
N ILE A 90 -22.03 20.76 32.86
CA ILE A 90 -22.61 19.84 33.86
C ILE A 90 -21.59 18.81 34.36
N LEU A 91 -20.74 18.27 33.48
CA LEU A 91 -19.75 17.26 33.85
C LEU A 91 -18.51 17.86 34.54
N THR A 92 -18.21 19.14 34.31
CA THR A 92 -17.05 19.84 34.88
C THR A 92 -17.38 20.55 36.20
N ALA A 93 -18.62 21.04 36.33
CA ALA A 93 -19.09 21.69 37.55
C ALA A 93 -19.22 20.68 38.71
N PRO A 94 -19.17 21.16 39.98
CA PRO A 94 -19.46 20.31 41.14
C PRO A 94 -20.81 19.59 40.97
N PRO A 95 -20.88 18.28 41.25
CA PRO A 95 -22.07 17.48 40.97
C PRO A 95 -23.27 17.94 41.80
N VAL A 96 -24.36 18.28 41.11
CA VAL A 96 -25.67 18.52 41.74
C VAL A 96 -26.39 17.20 42.03
N ALA A 97 -27.28 17.17 43.02
CA ALA A 97 -28.01 15.96 43.41
C ALA A 97 -28.75 15.29 42.23
N ARG A 98 -29.28 16.09 41.29
CA ARG A 98 -29.95 15.58 40.09
C ARG A 98 -29.01 14.86 39.11
N ALA A 99 -27.70 15.10 39.16
CA ALA A 99 -26.71 14.44 38.31
C ALA A 99 -26.27 13.07 38.86
N ALA A 100 -26.72 12.67 40.06
CA ALA A 100 -26.34 11.40 40.69
C ALA A 100 -26.73 10.15 39.87
N PHE A 101 -27.70 10.25 38.95
CA PHE A 101 -28.06 9.16 38.05
C PHE A 101 -26.92 8.78 37.09
N LEU A 102 -25.92 9.65 36.86
CA LEU A 102 -24.76 9.34 36.02
C LEU A 102 -23.74 8.45 36.74
N THR A 103 -23.75 8.39 38.08
CA THR A 103 -22.72 7.71 38.87
C THR A 103 -23.28 6.69 39.86
N THR A 104 -24.57 6.42 39.80
CA THR A 104 -25.22 5.49 40.75
C THR A 104 -24.68 4.07 40.59
N GLY A 105 -24.11 3.52 41.66
CA GLY A 105 -23.56 2.17 41.68
C GLY A 105 -22.19 2.04 41.01
N ILE A 106 -21.45 3.16 40.91
CA ILE A 106 -20.08 3.23 40.41
C ILE A 106 -19.15 3.50 41.60
N ASP A 107 -18.08 2.70 41.71
CA ASP A 107 -17.15 2.77 42.85
C ASP A 107 -16.33 4.07 42.87
N GLN A 108 -15.95 4.57 41.69
CA GLN A 108 -15.16 5.80 41.51
C GLN A 108 -15.94 6.84 40.70
N PRO A 109 -16.86 7.58 41.31
CA PRO A 109 -17.79 8.47 40.60
C PRO A 109 -17.10 9.64 39.89
N GLU A 110 -16.02 10.19 40.45
CA GLU A 110 -15.27 11.30 39.84
C GLU A 110 -14.48 10.86 38.61
N GLU A 111 -13.82 9.70 38.66
CA GLU A 111 -13.13 9.12 37.50
C GLU A 111 -14.11 8.80 36.38
N HIS A 112 -15.30 8.29 36.72
CA HIS A 112 -16.35 8.04 35.74
C HIS A 112 -16.87 9.31 35.08
N ARG A 113 -17.11 10.39 35.85
CA ARG A 113 -17.49 11.69 35.30
C ARG A 113 -16.41 12.25 34.37
N GLN A 114 -15.15 12.09 34.75
CA GLN A 114 -14.02 12.47 33.91
C GLN A 114 -13.97 11.65 32.61
N ALA A 115 -14.21 10.33 32.67
CA ALA A 115 -14.29 9.48 31.48
C ALA A 115 -15.44 9.89 30.55
N LEU A 116 -16.62 10.20 31.09
CA LEU A 116 -17.74 10.76 30.32
C LEU A 116 -17.36 12.10 29.67
N ARG A 117 -16.67 12.98 30.39
CA ARG A 117 -16.21 14.27 29.85
C ARG A 117 -15.23 14.08 28.69
N LEU A 118 -14.24 13.20 28.85
CA LEU A 118 -13.26 12.88 27.81
C LEU A 118 -13.94 12.28 26.57
N ALA A 119 -14.93 11.40 26.75
CA ALA A 119 -15.69 10.82 25.65
C ALA A 119 -16.51 11.85 24.84
N LEU A 120 -16.80 13.03 25.41
CA LEU A 120 -17.45 14.14 24.72
C LEU A 120 -16.51 15.04 23.91
N GLU A 121 -15.18 14.92 24.07
CA GLU A 121 -14.21 15.73 23.32
C GLU A 121 -14.39 15.61 21.79
N PRO A 122 -14.48 14.39 21.19
CA PRO A 122 -14.66 14.26 19.75
C PRO A 122 -16.07 14.66 19.26
N PHE A 123 -17.06 14.86 20.15
CA PHE A 123 -18.43 15.15 19.74
C PHE A 123 -18.57 16.52 19.06
N THR A 124 -17.69 17.48 19.36
CA THR A 124 -17.68 18.77 18.65
C THR A 124 -17.49 18.56 17.15
N LEU A 125 -16.52 17.70 16.78
CA LEU A 125 -16.21 17.37 15.39
C LEU A 125 -17.33 16.53 14.77
N LEU A 126 -17.85 15.56 15.51
CA LEU A 126 -18.95 14.70 15.04
C LEU A 126 -20.22 15.49 14.75
N ILE A 127 -20.59 16.46 15.60
CA ILE A 127 -21.76 17.33 15.40
C ILE A 127 -21.60 18.20 14.16
N SER A 128 -20.42 18.78 13.94
CA SER A 128 -20.12 19.53 12.72
C SER A 128 -20.28 18.64 11.48
N GLN A 129 -19.74 17.41 11.53
CA GLN A 129 -19.86 16.45 10.43
C GLN A 129 -21.30 16.00 10.19
N ARG A 130 -22.09 15.81 11.25
CA ARG A 130 -23.52 15.51 11.16
C ARG A 130 -24.28 16.56 10.38
N ALA A 131 -24.06 17.84 10.70
CA ALA A 131 -24.73 18.95 10.02
C ALA A 131 -24.38 18.96 8.52
N ALA A 132 -23.10 18.79 8.17
CA ALA A 132 -22.67 18.72 6.78
C ALA A 132 -23.25 17.51 6.04
N ALA A 133 -23.36 16.36 6.69
CA ALA A 133 -23.90 15.15 6.10
C ALA A 133 -25.41 15.22 5.87
N LEU A 134 -26.18 15.67 6.86
CA LEU A 134 -27.65 15.70 6.78
C LEU A 134 -28.18 16.87 5.95
N HIS A 135 -27.51 18.03 5.99
CA HIS A 135 -27.97 19.21 5.26
C HIS A 135 -27.28 19.35 3.89
N GLY A 136 -25.98 19.06 3.82
CA GLY A 136 -25.17 19.22 2.61
C GLY A 136 -24.99 17.94 1.80
N GLY A 137 -25.41 16.77 2.31
CA GLY A 137 -25.14 15.48 1.67
C GLY A 137 -23.64 15.13 1.64
N LEU A 138 -22.81 15.79 2.45
CA LEU A 138 -21.36 15.61 2.47
C LEU A 138 -20.97 14.46 3.38
N GLY A 139 -20.48 13.39 2.78
CA GLY A 139 -20.13 12.14 3.43
C GLY A 139 -18.65 11.97 3.72
N VAL A 140 -18.31 10.77 4.19
CA VAL A 140 -16.96 10.39 4.65
C VAL A 140 -16.58 9.00 4.14
N SER A 141 -15.32 8.60 4.30
CA SER A 141 -14.97 7.20 4.03
C SER A 141 -15.67 6.24 5.01
N ARG A 142 -15.86 4.98 4.61
CA ARG A 142 -16.48 3.95 5.46
C ARG A 142 -15.75 3.82 6.80
N GLY A 143 -14.41 3.84 6.78
CA GLY A 143 -13.60 3.75 7.99
C GLY A 143 -13.84 4.91 8.95
N VAL A 144 -13.92 6.13 8.44
CA VAL A 144 -14.23 7.32 9.25
C VAL A 144 -15.64 7.25 9.84
N ALA A 145 -16.63 6.78 9.07
CA ALA A 145 -17.98 6.56 9.59
C ALA A 145 -18.00 5.51 10.72
N LEU A 146 -17.20 4.43 10.61
CA LEU A 146 -17.07 3.42 11.66
C LEU A 146 -16.38 3.97 12.92
N VAL A 147 -15.41 4.86 12.78
CA VAL A 147 -14.79 5.58 13.92
C VAL A 147 -15.84 6.40 14.66
N ALA A 148 -16.66 7.18 13.94
CA ALA A 148 -17.75 7.96 14.53
C ALA A 148 -18.76 7.07 15.28
N ILE A 149 -19.17 5.94 14.69
CA ILE A 149 -20.05 4.96 15.34
C ILE A 149 -19.42 4.43 16.64
N ARG A 150 -18.12 4.11 16.63
CA ARG A 150 -17.38 3.65 17.81
C ARG A 150 -17.33 4.70 18.92
N MET A 151 -17.14 5.97 18.58
CA MET A 151 -17.15 7.07 19.56
C MET A 151 -18.48 7.13 20.32
N VAL A 152 -19.60 7.08 19.60
CA VAL A 152 -20.94 7.14 20.20
C VAL A 152 -21.25 5.88 20.99
N HIS A 153 -20.89 4.71 20.46
CA HIS A 153 -21.02 3.45 21.18
C HIS A 153 -20.25 3.43 22.49
N HIS A 154 -19.00 3.88 22.48
CA HIS A 154 -18.17 3.99 23.68
C HIS A 154 -18.82 4.91 24.73
N PHE A 155 -19.31 6.08 24.32
CA PHE A 155 -20.00 7.01 25.21
C PHE A 155 -21.27 6.39 25.83
N LEU A 156 -22.10 5.72 25.03
CA LEU A 156 -23.30 5.04 25.54
C LEU A 156 -22.93 3.88 26.47
N ARG A 157 -21.88 3.11 26.18
CA ARG A 157 -21.38 2.07 27.10
C ARG A 157 -20.94 2.66 28.44
N LEU A 158 -20.24 3.79 28.43
CA LEU A 158 -19.88 4.50 29.66
C LEU A 158 -21.15 4.89 30.43
N LEU A 159 -22.13 5.54 29.80
CA LEU A 159 -23.40 5.86 30.46
C LEU A 159 -24.09 4.62 31.07
N GLY A 160 -24.04 3.49 30.36
CA GLY A 160 -24.61 2.21 30.80
C GLY A 160 -23.93 1.59 32.02
N GLN A 161 -22.77 2.07 32.46
CA GLN A 161 -22.12 1.61 33.70
C GLN A 161 -22.90 2.06 34.94
N SER A 162 -23.60 3.20 34.87
CA SER A 162 -24.51 3.60 35.95
C SER A 162 -25.70 2.67 36.03
N GLN A 163 -25.99 2.17 37.23
CA GLN A 163 -27.13 1.29 37.48
C GLN A 163 -28.48 1.93 37.11
N ARG A 164 -28.58 3.27 37.11
CA ARG A 164 -29.82 3.98 36.74
C ARG A 164 -30.05 4.08 35.24
N ILE A 165 -29.00 3.93 34.44
CA ILE A 165 -29.08 4.06 32.98
C ILE A 165 -29.00 2.68 32.33
N ASN A 166 -28.25 1.75 32.92
CA ASN A 166 -28.02 0.39 32.40
C ASN A 166 -29.32 -0.27 31.90
N ALA A 167 -30.40 -0.22 32.69
CA ALA A 167 -31.68 -0.83 32.34
C ALA A 167 -32.25 -0.39 30.98
N TYR A 168 -31.96 0.84 30.57
CA TYR A 168 -32.43 1.43 29.30
C TYR A 168 -31.48 1.20 28.14
N LEU A 169 -30.25 0.75 28.41
CA LEU A 169 -29.20 0.53 27.40
C LEU A 169 -28.86 -0.96 27.20
N LYS A 170 -29.60 -1.89 27.83
CA LYS A 170 -29.33 -3.34 27.77
C LYS A 170 -29.38 -3.93 26.36
N SER A 171 -30.18 -3.36 25.47
CA SER A 171 -30.32 -3.82 24.08
C SER A 171 -29.29 -3.19 23.13
N MET A 172 -28.27 -2.51 23.65
CA MET A 172 -27.25 -1.90 22.82
C MET A 172 -26.48 -2.98 22.03
N PRO A 173 -26.37 -2.84 20.70
CA PRO A 173 -25.67 -3.82 19.88
C PRO A 173 -24.17 -3.80 20.19
N ASP A 174 -23.54 -4.97 20.23
CA ASP A 174 -22.08 -5.07 20.31
C ASP A 174 -21.44 -4.76 18.95
N LEU A 175 -20.31 -4.06 18.97
CA LEU A 175 -19.49 -3.85 17.78
C LEU A 175 -18.52 -5.02 17.61
N PRO A 176 -18.37 -5.59 16.40
CA PRO A 176 -17.29 -6.54 16.14
C PRO A 176 -15.92 -5.90 16.40
N GLU A 177 -14.94 -6.73 16.76
CA GLU A 177 -13.55 -6.33 16.99
C GLU A 177 -13.03 -5.48 15.82
N PRO A 178 -12.22 -4.44 16.08
CA PRO A 178 -11.84 -3.46 15.08
C PRO A 178 -10.99 -4.08 13.96
N PRO A 179 -11.44 -4.07 12.69
CA PRO A 179 -10.51 -4.09 11.59
C PRO A 179 -10.15 -2.63 11.29
N THR A 180 -8.86 -2.34 11.18
CA THR A 180 -8.20 -1.06 10.85
C THR A 180 -7.60 -0.34 12.06
N GLU A 181 -6.28 -0.33 12.15
CA GLU A 181 -5.55 0.57 13.03
C GLU A 181 -5.86 2.04 12.63
N PRO A 182 -6.14 2.95 13.58
CA PRO A 182 -6.42 4.36 13.29
C PRO A 182 -5.35 5.05 12.41
N THR A 183 -4.11 4.55 12.48
CA THR A 183 -2.96 4.93 11.64
C THR A 183 -3.22 4.72 10.15
N LEU A 184 -3.84 3.61 9.74
CA LEU A 184 -4.09 3.30 8.33
C LEU A 184 -5.17 4.22 7.73
N LEU A 185 -6.21 4.54 8.51
CA LEU A 185 -7.22 5.52 8.11
C LEU A 185 -6.64 6.93 8.01
N LEU A 186 -5.75 7.28 8.93
CA LEU A 186 -5.05 8.55 8.92
C LEU A 186 -4.19 8.69 7.65
N ASP A 187 -3.42 7.65 7.31
CA ASP A 187 -2.58 7.62 6.10
C ASP A 187 -3.41 7.76 4.81
N GLU A 188 -4.55 7.05 4.72
CA GLU A 188 -5.47 7.15 3.58
C GLU A 188 -6.02 8.59 3.42
N LEU A 189 -6.45 9.20 4.52
CA LEU A 189 -6.99 10.56 4.52
C LEU A 189 -5.92 11.61 4.18
N ILE A 190 -4.69 11.45 4.68
CA ILE A 190 -3.56 12.33 4.35
C ILE A 190 -3.24 12.22 2.85
N ALA A 191 -3.19 11.00 2.31
CA ALA A 191 -2.94 10.77 0.89
C ALA A 191 -4.02 11.44 0.02
N ARG A 192 -5.30 11.24 0.36
CA ARG A 192 -6.43 11.86 -0.34
C ARG A 192 -6.41 13.39 -0.24
N PHE A 193 -6.08 13.93 0.93
CA PHE A 193 -5.98 15.38 1.14
C PHE A 193 -4.88 15.98 0.24
N THR A 194 -3.75 15.30 0.13
CA THR A 194 -2.62 15.72 -0.71
C THR A 194 -2.95 15.68 -2.20
N SER A 195 -3.73 14.68 -2.65
CA SER A 195 -4.17 14.56 -4.04
C SER A 195 -5.36 15.45 -4.43
N ALA A 196 -6.01 16.08 -3.46
CA ALA A 196 -7.19 16.90 -3.72
C ALA A 196 -6.82 18.19 -4.47
N THR A 197 -7.50 18.45 -5.59
CA THR A 197 -7.23 19.62 -6.45
C THR A 197 -8.11 20.82 -6.10
N THR A 198 -9.24 20.60 -5.42
CA THR A 198 -10.19 21.66 -5.08
C THR A 198 -10.18 21.99 -3.59
N THR A 199 -10.41 23.27 -3.28
CA THR A 199 -10.55 23.79 -1.91
C THR A 199 -11.69 23.08 -1.15
N ALA A 200 -12.77 22.74 -1.87
CA ALA A 200 -13.88 21.96 -1.34
C ALA A 200 -13.47 20.56 -0.87
N GLN A 201 -12.77 19.80 -1.71
CA GLN A 201 -12.30 18.47 -1.37
C GLN A 201 -11.29 18.48 -0.22
N LYS A 202 -10.34 19.43 -0.25
CA LYS A 202 -9.38 19.64 0.84
C LYS A 202 -10.08 19.91 2.15
N GLY A 203 -11.10 20.75 2.12
CA GLY A 203 -11.94 21.05 3.26
C GLY A 203 -12.60 19.82 3.88
N VAL A 204 -13.29 19.02 3.05
CA VAL A 204 -13.94 17.78 3.48
C VAL A 204 -12.94 16.80 4.11
N LEU A 205 -11.77 16.64 3.50
CA LEU A 205 -10.73 15.71 3.96
C LEU A 205 -10.06 16.16 5.25
N LEU A 206 -9.82 17.47 5.41
CA LEU A 206 -9.37 18.04 6.69
C LEU A 206 -10.34 17.71 7.82
N ARG A 207 -11.63 17.90 7.59
CA ARG A 207 -12.64 17.60 8.63
C ARG A 207 -12.68 16.11 8.99
N GLN A 208 -12.37 15.22 8.04
CA GLN A 208 -12.23 13.79 8.32
C GLN A 208 -10.95 13.48 9.11
N LEU A 209 -9.84 14.15 8.82
CA LEU A 209 -8.58 14.01 9.57
C LEU A 209 -8.75 14.38 11.04
N PHE A 210 -9.38 15.54 11.32
CA PHE A 210 -9.66 15.95 12.69
C PHE A 210 -10.51 14.93 13.44
N LEU A 211 -11.47 14.26 12.78
CA LEU A 211 -12.33 13.26 13.41
C LEU A 211 -11.59 11.96 13.77
N VAL A 212 -10.53 11.62 13.04
CA VAL A 212 -9.75 10.39 13.30
C VAL A 212 -8.61 10.63 14.29
N LEU A 213 -8.16 11.88 14.45
CA LEU A 213 -7.05 12.21 15.33
C LEU A 213 -7.47 12.19 16.81
N PRO A 214 -6.68 11.53 17.70
CA PRO A 214 -7.06 11.31 19.09
C PRO A 214 -6.90 12.55 19.99
N GLU A 215 -6.17 13.58 19.56
CA GLU A 215 -5.87 14.76 20.38
C GLU A 215 -6.12 16.04 19.59
N VAL A 216 -7.18 16.75 19.98
CA VAL A 216 -7.53 18.08 19.49
C VAL A 216 -6.98 19.10 20.48
N PRO A 217 -6.35 20.20 20.06
CA PRO A 217 -5.80 21.17 21.00
C PRO A 217 -6.93 21.73 21.86
N PRO A 218 -6.80 21.70 23.21
CA PRO A 218 -7.94 21.91 24.11
C PRO A 218 -8.56 23.30 24.03
N ASN A 219 -7.85 24.32 23.53
CA ASN A 219 -8.28 25.73 23.61
C ASN A 219 -7.72 26.61 22.47
N GLN A 220 -8.24 26.49 21.24
CA GLN A 220 -8.16 27.59 20.27
C GLN A 220 -9.52 27.77 19.58
N PRO A 221 -10.21 28.91 19.72
CA PRO A 221 -11.56 29.11 19.17
C PRO A 221 -11.58 29.19 17.64
N ASP A 222 -10.54 29.77 17.04
CA ASP A 222 -10.55 30.15 15.62
C ASP A 222 -10.58 28.97 14.65
N TRP A 223 -9.99 27.82 15.03
CA TRP A 223 -9.92 26.66 14.15
C TRP A 223 -11.23 25.87 14.12
N LEU A 224 -12.03 25.87 15.20
CA LEU A 224 -13.37 25.24 15.19
C LEU A 224 -14.31 26.01 14.28
N GLU A 225 -14.28 27.34 14.36
CA GLU A 225 -15.06 28.17 13.43
C GLU A 225 -14.59 28.00 11.99
N ALA A 226 -13.28 27.88 11.76
CA ALA A 226 -12.73 27.56 10.44
C ALA A 226 -13.19 26.17 9.95
N LEU A 227 -13.27 25.17 10.83
CA LEU A 227 -13.77 23.83 10.52
C LEU A 227 -15.22 23.84 10.04
N ASP A 228 -16.06 24.68 10.67
CA ASP A 228 -17.46 24.86 10.30
C ASP A 228 -17.61 25.67 9.00
N ARG A 229 -16.83 26.75 8.83
CA ARG A 229 -16.80 27.53 7.57
C ARG A 229 -16.40 26.66 6.38
N VAL A 230 -15.43 25.79 6.57
CA VAL A 230 -14.93 24.85 5.56
C VAL A 230 -16.01 23.86 5.08
N ALA A 231 -17.03 23.58 5.89
CA ALA A 231 -18.17 22.76 5.50
C ALA A 231 -19.13 23.44 4.51
N VAL A 232 -19.18 24.78 4.54
CA VAL A 232 -20.18 25.59 3.83
C VAL A 232 -19.53 26.28 2.62
N VAL A 233 -18.46 27.04 2.86
CA VAL A 233 -17.65 27.72 1.83
C VAL A 233 -16.18 27.68 2.25
N PRO A 234 -15.40 26.71 1.75
CA PRO A 234 -14.01 26.57 2.16
C PRO A 234 -13.12 27.65 1.55
N GLN A 235 -12.42 28.39 2.40
CA GLN A 235 -11.44 29.39 2.02
C GLN A 235 -10.00 28.86 2.24
N GLU A 236 -9.05 29.36 1.46
CA GLU A 236 -7.65 28.94 1.55
C GLU A 236 -7.01 29.34 2.91
N SER A 237 -7.44 30.46 3.48
CA SER A 237 -7.09 30.92 4.83
C SER A 237 -7.52 29.93 5.92
N ASP A 238 -8.76 29.43 5.84
CA ASP A 238 -9.31 28.46 6.80
C ASP A 238 -8.60 27.11 6.71
N ILE A 239 -8.30 26.64 5.49
CA ILE A 239 -7.50 25.42 5.27
C ILE A 239 -6.10 25.56 5.87
N ARG A 240 -5.46 26.71 5.66
CA ARG A 240 -4.12 26.98 6.20
C ARG A 240 -4.13 27.01 7.73
N LEU A 241 -5.14 27.64 8.33
CA LEU A 241 -5.32 27.69 9.78
C LEU A 241 -5.47 26.26 10.35
N LEU A 242 -6.39 25.47 9.79
CA LEU A 242 -6.64 24.09 10.20
C LEU A 242 -5.40 23.19 10.07
N MET A 243 -4.64 23.33 8.97
CA MET A 243 -3.38 22.62 8.76
C MET A 243 -2.32 23.00 9.80
N THR A 244 -2.22 24.29 10.12
CA THR A 244 -1.29 24.78 11.14
C THR A 244 -1.69 24.24 12.51
N THR A 245 -2.98 24.24 12.83
CA THR A 245 -3.51 23.67 14.07
C THR A 245 -3.17 22.18 14.19
N LEU A 246 -3.35 21.40 13.12
CA LEU A 246 -2.96 19.97 13.07
C LEU A 246 -1.46 19.74 13.35
N GLN A 247 -0.61 20.64 12.86
CA GLN A 247 0.85 20.56 13.09
C GLN A 247 1.23 20.89 14.55
N THR A 248 0.39 21.63 15.26
CA THR A 248 0.67 22.12 16.62
C THR A 248 0.01 21.34 17.77
N ALA A 249 -1.08 20.60 17.51
CA ALA A 249 -1.96 20.00 18.54
C ALA A 249 -1.28 18.98 19.47
N HIS A 250 -0.28 18.27 18.97
CA HIS A 250 0.72 17.43 19.63
C HIS A 250 1.63 16.95 18.48
N PRO A 251 2.80 16.32 18.70
CA PRO A 251 3.54 15.73 17.59
C PRO A 251 2.78 14.48 17.15
N ALA A 252 1.64 14.67 16.46
CA ALA A 252 1.17 13.71 15.48
C ALA A 252 2.41 13.42 14.65
N ARG A 253 2.92 12.21 14.83
CA ARG A 253 4.16 11.78 14.25
C ARG A 253 4.02 11.82 12.73
N PHE A 254 4.24 12.98 12.11
CA PHE A 254 4.95 13.07 10.83
C PHE A 254 6.42 12.70 11.12
N THR A 255 6.64 11.52 11.71
CA THR A 255 7.93 11.11 12.25
C THR A 255 8.48 9.98 11.42
N ARG A 256 9.66 10.24 10.86
CA ARG A 256 10.53 9.26 10.24
C ARG A 256 10.94 8.22 11.30
N LEU A 257 10.51 6.98 11.17
CA LEU A 257 11.13 5.85 11.89
C LEU A 257 12.43 5.48 11.17
N SER A 258 13.49 6.23 11.42
CA SER A 258 14.85 5.79 11.17
C SER A 258 15.36 5.07 12.42
N GLY A 259 15.83 3.83 12.27
CA GLY A 259 16.67 3.21 13.28
C GLY A 259 17.86 4.14 13.57
N SER A 260 18.10 4.43 14.85
CA SER A 260 19.05 5.41 15.42
C SER A 260 18.60 6.90 15.46
N GLY A 261 17.84 7.23 16.50
CA GLY A 261 18.31 8.20 17.51
C GLY A 261 18.24 9.71 17.29
N GLN A 262 18.08 10.27 16.09
CA GLN A 262 17.89 11.73 15.94
C GLN A 262 16.89 12.10 14.84
N ALA A 263 15.84 12.84 15.23
CA ALA A 263 14.74 13.26 14.36
C ALA A 263 15.04 14.61 13.68
N LEU A 264 14.81 14.69 12.36
CA LEU A 264 14.83 15.94 11.60
C LEU A 264 13.40 16.45 11.45
N ALA A 265 13.13 17.66 11.95
CA ALA A 265 11.86 18.36 11.76
C ALA A 265 11.73 18.83 10.30
N VAL A 266 10.58 18.56 9.67
CA VAL A 266 10.29 19.00 8.29
C VAL A 266 9.21 20.09 8.35
N THR A 267 9.49 21.22 7.71
CA THR A 267 8.57 22.36 7.58
C THR A 267 8.38 22.65 6.10
N VAL A 268 7.14 22.87 5.65
CA VAL A 268 6.88 23.32 4.28
C VAL A 268 7.13 24.82 4.23
N THR A 269 8.17 25.24 3.50
CA THR A 269 8.51 26.64 3.26
C THR A 269 8.55 26.92 1.77
N GLN A 270 8.17 28.14 1.36
CA GLN A 270 8.37 28.62 -0.01
C GLN A 270 9.79 29.16 -0.25
N SER A 271 10.69 29.02 0.73
CA SER A 271 12.09 29.43 0.57
C SER A 271 12.74 28.67 -0.59
N ALA A 272 13.46 29.39 -1.46
CA ALA A 272 14.20 28.83 -2.59
C ALA A 272 15.28 27.80 -2.20
N SER A 273 15.52 27.63 -0.89
CA SER A 273 16.43 26.65 -0.29
C SER A 273 15.75 25.36 0.20
N ALA A 274 14.43 25.20 0.00
CA ALA A 274 13.72 23.96 0.36
C ALA A 274 14.07 22.82 -0.59
N LEU A 275 14.48 21.67 -0.05
CA LEU A 275 14.70 20.45 -0.82
C LEU A 275 13.34 19.86 -1.25
N PRO A 276 13.05 19.67 -2.55
CA PRO A 276 11.83 19.03 -2.99
C PRO A 276 11.90 17.52 -2.69
N ILE A 277 11.00 17.02 -1.85
CA ILE A 277 10.82 15.58 -1.61
C ILE A 277 9.45 15.18 -2.17
N GLU A 278 9.42 14.27 -3.14
CA GLU A 278 8.15 13.71 -3.63
C GLU A 278 7.57 12.68 -2.63
N VAL A 279 6.28 12.84 -2.31
CA VAL A 279 5.48 12.05 -1.33
C VAL A 279 5.46 10.54 -1.63
N GLN A 280 5.75 10.15 -2.89
CA GLN A 280 5.86 8.74 -3.31
C GLN A 280 6.98 7.98 -2.57
N ALA A 281 7.94 8.71 -1.98
CA ALA A 281 9.03 8.17 -1.19
C ALA A 281 8.69 7.92 0.30
N LEU A 282 7.43 8.08 0.73
CA LEU A 282 6.98 7.98 2.13
C LEU A 282 6.42 6.60 2.56
N ARG A 283 6.42 5.59 1.69
CA ARG A 283 6.01 4.21 2.06
C ARG A 283 7.12 3.56 2.92
N THR A 284 6.78 2.93 4.04
CA THR A 284 7.75 2.14 4.86
C THR A 284 8.15 0.83 4.19
N ALA A 285 7.25 0.25 3.40
CA ALA A 285 7.52 -0.83 2.48
C ALA A 285 6.56 -0.74 1.30
N PHE A 286 7.05 -1.00 0.11
CA PHE A 286 6.21 -1.11 -1.07
C PHE A 286 5.61 -2.53 -1.11
N MET A 287 4.29 -2.64 -1.08
CA MET A 287 3.61 -3.94 -0.97
C MET A 287 3.15 -4.46 -2.35
N ARG A 288 2.97 -3.56 -3.33
CA ARG A 288 2.67 -3.93 -4.71
C ARG A 288 3.91 -3.74 -5.59
N VAL A 289 4.05 -4.60 -6.61
CA VAL A 289 5.16 -4.57 -7.58
C VAL A 289 5.31 -3.20 -8.23
N HIS A 290 4.19 -2.57 -8.63
CA HIS A 290 4.21 -1.23 -9.22
C HIS A 290 4.84 -0.17 -8.31
N GLU A 291 4.59 -0.27 -7.01
CA GLU A 291 5.04 0.70 -6.02
C GLU A 291 6.52 0.48 -5.69
N GLN A 292 6.96 -0.79 -5.63
CA GLN A 292 8.37 -1.17 -5.48
C GLN A 292 9.18 -0.59 -6.63
N ILE A 293 8.71 -0.81 -7.86
CA ILE A 293 9.32 -0.28 -9.08
C ILE A 293 9.37 1.25 -9.06
N GLY A 294 8.26 1.90 -8.71
CA GLY A 294 8.20 3.37 -8.59
C GLY A 294 9.22 3.92 -7.59
N GLY A 295 9.34 3.26 -6.42
CA GLY A 295 10.33 3.58 -5.40
C GLY A 295 11.77 3.39 -5.83
N ASP A 296 12.07 2.26 -6.49
CA ASP A 296 13.40 1.97 -7.01
C ASP A 296 13.81 2.99 -8.08
N ILE A 297 12.88 3.39 -8.95
CA ILE A 297 13.10 4.45 -9.94
C ILE A 297 13.40 5.78 -9.24
N ALA A 298 12.58 6.18 -8.27
CA ALA A 298 12.75 7.45 -7.56
C ALA A 298 14.09 7.50 -6.80
N ASN A 299 14.42 6.43 -6.07
CA ASN A 299 15.67 6.32 -5.33
C ASN A 299 16.89 6.35 -6.25
N ALA A 300 16.87 5.58 -7.34
CA ALA A 300 17.98 5.53 -8.28
C ALA A 300 18.24 6.89 -8.94
N ASN A 301 17.18 7.55 -9.43
CA ASN A 301 17.31 8.86 -10.06
C ASN A 301 17.77 9.93 -9.04
N GLY A 302 17.19 9.97 -7.85
CA GLY A 302 17.55 10.94 -6.81
C GLY A 302 18.99 10.78 -6.32
N ARG A 303 19.45 9.55 -6.12
CA ARG A 303 20.81 9.26 -5.65
C ARG A 303 21.87 9.45 -6.73
N LEU A 304 21.57 9.14 -7.99
CA LEU A 304 22.49 9.39 -9.11
C LEU A 304 22.78 10.89 -9.26
N GLY A 305 21.79 11.74 -8.98
CA GLY A 305 21.96 13.20 -8.90
C GLY A 305 23.00 13.63 -7.85
N GLN A 306 23.12 12.87 -6.76
CA GLN A 306 24.04 13.09 -5.64
C GLN A 306 25.38 12.35 -5.80
N GLY A 307 25.64 11.70 -6.94
CA GLY A 307 26.86 10.94 -7.21
C GLY A 307 26.89 9.54 -6.59
N PHE A 308 25.75 9.01 -6.14
CA PHE A 308 25.63 7.66 -5.59
C PHE A 308 24.87 6.74 -6.55
N LEU A 309 25.41 5.56 -6.80
CA LEU A 309 24.72 4.53 -7.57
C LEU A 309 23.86 3.66 -6.64
N HIS A 310 22.55 3.88 -6.64
CA HIS A 310 21.58 3.12 -5.85
C HIS A 310 20.55 2.47 -6.76
N VAL A 311 20.75 1.19 -7.11
CA VAL A 311 19.90 0.47 -8.08
C VAL A 311 19.11 -0.65 -7.41
N PRO A 312 17.97 -1.07 -7.99
CA PRO A 312 17.18 -2.19 -7.47
C PRO A 312 17.97 -3.51 -7.34
N PRO A 313 17.50 -4.47 -6.54
CA PRO A 313 18.10 -5.80 -6.45
C PRO A 313 18.08 -6.54 -7.79
N ASP A 314 19.18 -7.21 -8.15
CA ASP A 314 19.31 -7.92 -9.43
C ASP A 314 18.30 -9.07 -9.61
N ARG A 315 17.89 -9.72 -8.51
CA ARG A 315 16.86 -10.79 -8.54
C ARG A 315 15.52 -10.33 -9.09
N VAL A 316 15.19 -9.04 -8.95
CA VAL A 316 13.94 -8.47 -9.48
C VAL A 316 13.88 -8.60 -10.99
N MET A 317 15.03 -8.56 -11.68
CA MET A 317 15.12 -8.63 -13.14
C MET A 317 14.59 -9.96 -13.70
N VAL A 318 14.80 -11.05 -12.98
CA VAL A 318 14.35 -12.38 -13.41
C VAL A 318 12.82 -12.47 -13.31
N ALA A 319 12.26 -11.98 -12.20
CA ALA A 319 10.80 -11.91 -12.04
C ALA A 319 10.16 -11.01 -13.09
N LEU A 320 10.74 -9.84 -13.37
CA LEU A 320 10.25 -8.94 -14.43
C LEU A 320 10.30 -9.56 -15.82
N PHE A 321 11.33 -10.36 -16.12
CA PHE A 321 11.47 -10.99 -17.43
C PHE A 321 10.48 -12.14 -17.65
N ALA A 322 10.04 -12.80 -16.57
CA ALA A 322 9.00 -13.83 -16.60
C ALA A 322 7.58 -13.26 -16.79
N MET A 323 7.37 -11.95 -16.58
CA MET A 323 6.06 -11.32 -16.72
C MET A 323 5.63 -11.22 -18.19
N GLY A 324 4.33 -11.41 -18.42
CA GLY A 324 3.73 -11.14 -19.72
C GLY A 324 3.80 -9.66 -20.09
N PRO A 325 3.61 -9.30 -21.38
CA PRO A 325 3.66 -7.90 -21.82
C PRO A 325 2.67 -6.98 -21.10
N HIS A 326 1.49 -7.51 -20.75
CA HIS A 326 0.45 -6.79 -20.01
C HIS A 326 0.89 -6.51 -18.56
N ASP A 327 1.31 -7.54 -17.83
CA ASP A 327 1.70 -7.42 -16.42
C ASP A 327 2.93 -6.54 -16.26
N LEU A 328 3.86 -6.59 -17.21
CA LEU A 328 5.01 -5.70 -17.25
C LEU A 328 4.59 -4.23 -17.47
N ALA A 329 3.61 -3.98 -18.33
CA ALA A 329 3.08 -2.63 -18.54
C ALA A 329 2.38 -2.09 -17.29
N GLU A 330 1.63 -2.94 -16.58
CA GLU A 330 1.01 -2.60 -15.31
C GLU A 330 2.06 -2.30 -14.23
N ALA A 331 3.10 -3.15 -14.13
CA ALA A 331 4.21 -2.98 -13.20
C ALA A 331 4.91 -1.61 -13.37
N PHE A 332 5.15 -1.17 -14.60
CA PHE A 332 5.77 0.14 -14.87
C PHE A 332 4.77 1.30 -15.00
N GLY A 333 3.46 1.01 -14.95
CA GLY A 333 2.37 1.96 -15.19
C GLY A 333 2.28 2.47 -16.64
N SER A 334 3.02 1.87 -17.57
CA SER A 334 3.02 2.22 -19.00
C SER A 334 3.66 1.11 -19.85
N ALA A 335 3.12 0.88 -21.06
CA ALA A 335 3.66 -0.11 -22.00
C ALA A 335 5.00 0.34 -22.64
N GLN A 336 5.15 1.64 -22.89
CA GLN A 336 6.41 2.27 -23.27
C GLN A 336 7.08 2.88 -22.04
N LEU A 337 8.41 2.85 -22.02
CA LEU A 337 9.23 3.32 -20.91
C LEU A 337 10.01 4.57 -21.32
N THR A 338 10.17 5.49 -20.36
CA THR A 338 11.14 6.57 -20.52
C THR A 338 12.52 6.09 -20.09
N ALA A 339 13.58 6.76 -20.54
CA ALA A 339 14.95 6.47 -20.11
C ALA A 339 15.08 6.49 -18.57
N HIS A 340 14.40 7.41 -17.90
CA HIS A 340 14.37 7.56 -16.43
C HIS A 340 13.78 6.35 -15.70
N LYS A 341 12.78 5.69 -16.29
CA LYS A 341 12.18 4.47 -15.73
C LYS A 341 13.04 3.23 -16.00
N ALA A 342 13.71 3.16 -17.13
CA ALA A 342 14.40 1.95 -17.58
C ALA A 342 15.84 1.81 -17.06
N TRP A 343 16.62 2.90 -17.02
CA TRP A 343 18.05 2.83 -16.68
C TRP A 343 18.36 2.15 -15.33
N PRO A 344 17.57 2.34 -14.23
CA PRO A 344 17.90 1.72 -12.95
C PRO A 344 17.92 0.20 -13.02
N PHE A 345 16.99 -0.38 -13.76
CA PHE A 345 16.85 -1.82 -13.95
C PHE A 345 17.87 -2.38 -14.94
N VAL A 346 18.19 -1.64 -16.01
CA VAL A 346 19.29 -2.00 -16.91
C VAL A 346 20.61 -2.05 -16.13
N VAL A 347 20.88 -1.06 -15.28
CA VAL A 347 22.08 -1.08 -14.44
C VAL A 347 22.03 -2.18 -13.39
N ALA A 348 20.89 -2.42 -12.74
CA ALA A 348 20.73 -3.54 -11.80
C ALA A 348 21.06 -4.89 -12.44
N ALA A 349 20.62 -5.11 -13.68
CA ALA A 349 20.93 -6.33 -14.44
C ALA A 349 22.42 -6.50 -14.75
N LEU A 350 23.12 -5.39 -14.99
CA LEU A 350 24.53 -5.36 -15.35
C LEU A 350 25.46 -5.34 -14.12
N ASN A 351 25.01 -4.81 -13.00
CA ASN A 351 25.81 -4.58 -11.78
C ASN A 351 25.88 -5.84 -10.89
N THR A 352 26.23 -6.98 -11.48
CA THR A 352 26.36 -8.27 -10.77
C THR A 352 27.83 -8.56 -10.43
N THR A 353 28.12 -8.99 -9.19
CA THR A 353 29.48 -9.31 -8.74
C THR A 353 29.52 -10.52 -7.79
N PRO A 354 30.25 -11.61 -8.11
CA PRO A 354 30.56 -12.10 -9.45
C PRO A 354 29.33 -12.76 -10.10
N GLY A 355 29.28 -12.81 -11.43
CA GLY A 355 28.25 -13.60 -12.13
C GLY A 355 27.78 -13.05 -13.47
N THR A 356 26.88 -13.80 -14.09
CA THR A 356 26.24 -13.49 -15.36
C THR A 356 25.29 -12.30 -15.21
N PRO A 357 25.34 -11.28 -16.09
CA PRO A 357 24.31 -10.24 -16.17
C PRO A 357 22.91 -10.84 -16.31
N ARG A 358 21.89 -10.15 -15.76
CA ARG A 358 20.49 -10.54 -15.92
C ARG A 358 19.93 -10.04 -17.26
N PRO A 359 18.78 -10.55 -17.72
CA PRO A 359 18.03 -9.96 -18.83
C PRO A 359 17.77 -8.46 -18.63
N TYR A 360 17.93 -7.67 -19.68
CA TYR A 360 17.66 -6.23 -19.70
C TYR A 360 17.20 -5.68 -21.05
N TRP A 361 17.47 -6.37 -22.17
CA TRP A 361 17.10 -5.92 -23.51
C TRP A 361 15.60 -5.80 -23.69
N PHE A 362 14.81 -6.66 -23.03
CA PHE A 362 13.35 -6.54 -23.02
C PHE A 362 12.88 -5.17 -22.50
N LEU A 363 13.58 -4.56 -21.52
CA LEU A 363 13.26 -3.21 -21.07
C LEU A 363 13.77 -2.17 -22.07
N VAL A 364 15.01 -2.30 -22.55
CA VAL A 364 15.59 -1.37 -23.54
C VAL A 364 14.70 -1.25 -24.78
N ARG A 365 14.15 -2.37 -25.26
CA ARG A 365 13.27 -2.40 -26.45
C ARG A 365 11.96 -1.63 -26.28
N ARG A 366 11.56 -1.35 -25.04
CA ARG A 366 10.35 -0.58 -24.69
C ARG A 366 10.64 0.90 -24.47
N VAL A 367 11.90 1.33 -24.54
CA VAL A 367 12.29 2.72 -24.31
C VAL A 367 12.09 3.57 -25.56
N THR A 368 11.40 4.70 -25.42
CA THR A 368 11.21 5.66 -26.54
C THR A 368 12.44 6.52 -26.76
N GLU A 369 13.09 6.96 -25.68
CA GLU A 369 14.22 7.90 -25.71
C GLU A 369 15.58 7.18 -25.55
N LEU A 370 15.99 6.41 -26.56
CA LEU A 370 17.25 5.64 -26.50
C LEU A 370 18.50 6.52 -26.32
N GLY A 371 18.52 7.71 -26.92
CA GLY A 371 19.59 8.69 -26.71
C GLY A 371 19.72 9.14 -25.24
N GLN A 372 18.59 9.40 -24.57
CA GLN A 372 18.58 9.74 -23.15
C GLN A 372 18.99 8.56 -22.27
N LEU A 373 18.60 7.33 -22.65
CA LEU A 373 19.02 6.12 -21.96
C LEU A 373 20.54 5.95 -22.00
N ARG A 374 21.17 6.15 -23.16
CA ARG A 374 22.64 6.11 -23.29
C ARG A 374 23.34 7.12 -22.37
N ALA A 375 22.80 8.34 -22.28
CA ALA A 375 23.33 9.37 -21.40
C ALA A 375 23.24 8.96 -19.92
N GLN A 376 22.10 8.43 -19.48
CA GLN A 376 21.91 7.96 -18.11
C GLN A 376 22.81 6.77 -17.77
N LEU A 377 22.97 5.81 -18.68
CA LEU A 377 23.87 4.67 -18.49
C LEU A 377 25.34 5.10 -18.41
N THR A 378 25.77 6.03 -19.25
CA THR A 378 27.13 6.60 -19.22
C THR A 378 27.39 7.30 -17.89
N ARG A 379 26.40 8.05 -17.38
CA ARG A 379 26.47 8.68 -16.06
C ARG A 379 26.50 7.64 -14.93
N ALA A 380 25.69 6.59 -15.00
CA ALA A 380 25.70 5.52 -14.00
C ALA A 380 27.05 4.78 -13.98
N ALA A 381 27.69 4.60 -15.14
CA ALA A 381 29.00 3.97 -15.26
C ALA A 381 30.10 4.72 -14.48
N SER A 382 30.06 6.06 -14.43
CA SER A 382 31.08 6.85 -13.72
C SER A 382 31.03 6.71 -12.20
N PHE A 383 29.87 6.32 -11.65
CA PHE A 383 29.70 6.08 -10.20
C PHE A 383 29.67 4.58 -9.85
N GLY A 384 29.81 3.71 -10.86
CA GLY A 384 29.77 2.27 -10.73
C GLY A 384 31.13 1.64 -10.51
N ARG A 385 31.14 0.32 -10.27
CA ARG A 385 32.38 -0.47 -10.27
C ARG A 385 32.98 -0.54 -11.68
N PRO A 386 34.31 -0.72 -11.82
CA PRO A 386 34.95 -0.82 -13.14
C PRO A 386 34.35 -1.89 -14.07
N GLN A 387 33.87 -3.01 -13.50
CA GLN A 387 33.21 -4.06 -14.26
C GLN A 387 31.87 -3.61 -14.86
N LEU A 388 31.09 -2.82 -14.12
CA LEU A 388 29.84 -2.24 -14.62
C LEU A 388 30.13 -1.26 -15.75
N ALA A 389 31.12 -0.38 -15.57
CA ALA A 389 31.52 0.58 -16.59
C ALA A 389 31.93 -0.11 -17.89
N ARG A 390 32.79 -1.15 -17.81
CA ARG A 390 33.16 -1.99 -18.97
C ARG A 390 31.93 -2.59 -19.65
N ARG A 391 31.02 -3.22 -18.91
CA ARG A 391 29.78 -3.79 -19.50
C ARG A 391 28.92 -2.74 -20.19
N ILE A 392 28.79 -1.55 -19.60
CA ILE A 392 28.02 -0.47 -20.23
C ILE A 392 28.69 0.00 -21.54
N HIS A 393 30.00 0.29 -21.49
CA HIS A 393 30.73 0.83 -22.64
C HIS A 393 30.92 -0.20 -23.76
N ASP A 394 31.32 -1.42 -23.41
CA ASP A 394 31.74 -2.44 -24.37
C ASP A 394 30.58 -3.27 -24.93
N GLU A 395 29.41 -3.26 -24.27
CA GLU A 395 28.27 -4.08 -24.67
C GLU A 395 27.00 -3.25 -24.94
N VAL A 396 26.58 -2.45 -23.97
CA VAL A 396 25.21 -1.90 -23.96
C VAL A 396 25.10 -0.69 -24.87
N LEU A 397 26.05 0.26 -24.80
CA LEU A 397 25.99 1.49 -25.59
C LEU A 397 26.06 1.22 -27.10
N GLN A 398 26.91 0.30 -27.52
CA GLN A 398 27.00 -0.11 -28.93
C GLN A 398 25.73 -0.85 -29.38
N GLY A 399 25.17 -1.71 -28.52
CA GLY A 399 23.91 -2.39 -28.82
C GLY A 399 22.72 -1.42 -28.95
N ILE A 400 22.64 -0.39 -28.10
CA ILE A 400 21.61 0.66 -28.24
C ILE A 400 21.80 1.46 -29.53
N ASP A 401 23.04 1.82 -29.90
CA ASP A 401 23.33 2.51 -31.15
C ASP A 401 22.92 1.68 -32.39
N CYS A 402 23.13 0.37 -32.33
CA CYS A 402 22.70 -0.55 -33.38
C CYS A 402 21.17 -0.66 -33.44
N LEU A 403 20.48 -0.75 -32.30
CA LEU A 403 19.01 -0.74 -32.23
C LEU A 403 18.41 0.54 -32.82
N GLU A 404 18.93 1.70 -32.43
CA GLU A 404 18.46 3.02 -32.87
C GLU A 404 18.66 3.21 -34.37
N LYS A 405 19.77 2.72 -34.93
CA LYS A 405 20.09 2.85 -36.37
C LYS A 405 19.62 1.68 -37.23
N GLY A 406 18.95 0.69 -36.64
CA GLY A 406 18.55 -0.54 -37.34
C GLY A 406 19.72 -1.34 -37.94
N ARG A 407 20.89 -1.31 -37.28
CA ARG A 407 22.12 -1.99 -37.74
C ARG A 407 22.35 -3.29 -36.98
N GLN A 408 23.11 -4.20 -37.59
CA GLN A 408 23.58 -5.40 -36.91
C GLN A 408 24.78 -5.10 -36.01
N LEU A 409 24.83 -5.78 -34.87
CA LEU A 409 26.03 -5.81 -34.04
C LEU A 409 27.19 -6.48 -34.80
N PRO A 410 28.43 -5.96 -34.68
CA PRO A 410 29.59 -6.63 -35.24
C PRO A 410 29.78 -8.03 -34.66
N THR A 411 30.23 -8.99 -35.47
CA THR A 411 30.44 -10.39 -35.06
C THR A 411 31.43 -10.53 -33.90
N ARG A 412 32.40 -9.61 -33.78
CA ARG A 412 33.39 -9.58 -32.69
C ARG A 412 32.88 -8.94 -31.40
N HIS A 413 31.65 -8.44 -31.38
CA HIS A 413 31.07 -7.82 -30.20
C HIS A 413 30.85 -8.84 -29.09
N THR A 414 31.16 -8.47 -27.84
CA THR A 414 31.14 -9.37 -26.67
C THR A 414 29.80 -10.11 -26.51
N LEU A 415 28.67 -9.41 -26.72
CA LEU A 415 27.35 -10.02 -26.65
C LEU A 415 27.13 -11.06 -27.76
N ALA A 416 27.50 -10.73 -29.00
CA ALA A 416 27.31 -11.59 -30.16
C ALA A 416 28.14 -12.88 -30.02
N VAL A 417 29.41 -12.76 -29.63
CA VAL A 417 30.30 -13.90 -29.36
C VAL A 417 29.74 -14.78 -28.22
N SER A 418 29.25 -14.16 -27.13
CA SER A 418 28.68 -14.90 -26.00
C SER A 418 27.41 -15.65 -26.37
N CYS A 419 26.51 -15.01 -27.14
CA CYS A 419 25.27 -15.63 -27.61
C CYS A 419 25.57 -16.79 -28.58
N GLN A 420 26.49 -16.59 -29.53
CA GLN A 420 26.87 -17.65 -30.48
C GLN A 420 27.47 -18.86 -29.76
N ALA A 421 28.40 -18.63 -28.82
CA ALA A 421 28.98 -19.70 -28.01
C ALA A 421 27.92 -20.44 -27.18
N TRP A 422 26.95 -19.73 -26.61
CA TRP A 422 25.86 -20.33 -25.84
C TRP A 422 24.93 -21.16 -26.72
N ILE A 423 24.50 -20.64 -27.86
CA ILE A 423 23.58 -21.35 -28.78
C ILE A 423 24.22 -22.64 -29.29
N ALA A 424 25.48 -22.56 -29.76
CA ALA A 424 26.22 -23.75 -30.19
C ALA A 424 26.40 -24.76 -29.05
N GLY A 425 26.67 -24.27 -27.84
CA GLY A 425 26.73 -25.09 -26.64
C GLY A 425 25.40 -25.76 -26.33
N ALA A 426 24.30 -25.00 -26.32
CA ALA A 426 22.98 -25.48 -25.94
C ALA A 426 22.44 -26.54 -26.89
N ALA A 427 22.69 -26.40 -28.20
CA ALA A 427 22.41 -27.46 -29.17
C ALA A 427 23.12 -28.77 -28.80
N SER A 428 24.43 -28.70 -28.52
CA SER A 428 25.19 -29.88 -28.07
C SER A 428 24.72 -30.44 -26.72
N HIS A 429 24.26 -29.59 -25.79
CA HIS A 429 23.71 -30.06 -24.52
C HIS A 429 22.35 -30.73 -24.71
N SER A 430 21.51 -30.21 -25.61
CA SER A 430 20.22 -30.80 -25.96
C SER A 430 20.40 -32.21 -26.54
N GLU A 431 21.30 -32.38 -27.51
CA GLU A 431 21.63 -33.69 -28.09
C GLU A 431 22.12 -34.70 -27.04
N LYS A 432 22.86 -34.22 -26.03
CA LYS A 432 23.41 -35.05 -24.94
C LYS A 432 22.39 -35.39 -23.84
N LEU A 433 21.17 -34.85 -23.87
CA LEU A 433 20.14 -35.16 -22.86
C LEU A 433 19.77 -36.63 -22.88
N ALA A 434 19.59 -37.23 -24.07
CA ALA A 434 19.29 -38.65 -24.20
C ALA A 434 20.39 -39.54 -23.59
N GLU A 435 21.67 -39.23 -23.85
CA GLU A 435 22.80 -39.92 -23.25
C GLU A 435 22.88 -39.70 -21.72
N ALA A 436 22.48 -38.53 -21.23
CA ALA A 436 22.43 -38.23 -19.81
C ALA A 436 21.36 -39.06 -19.10
N VAL A 437 20.20 -39.26 -19.74
CA VAL A 437 19.13 -40.16 -19.26
C VAL A 437 19.66 -41.59 -19.12
N GLU A 438 20.32 -42.12 -20.15
CA GLU A 438 20.85 -43.49 -20.10
C GLU A 438 21.92 -43.67 -19.02
N ARG A 439 22.84 -42.71 -18.87
CA ARG A 439 23.86 -42.72 -17.81
C ARG A 439 23.27 -42.59 -16.40
N SER A 440 22.09 -41.97 -16.26
CA SER A 440 21.46 -41.75 -14.95
C SER A 440 20.78 -42.99 -14.38
N LYS A 441 20.43 -44.00 -15.20
CA LYS A 441 19.69 -45.20 -14.76
C LYS A 441 20.40 -45.99 -13.66
N GLY A 442 21.74 -45.99 -13.67
CA GLY A 442 22.58 -46.68 -12.68
C GLY A 442 22.96 -45.84 -11.46
N ASP A 443 22.56 -44.56 -11.40
CA ASP A 443 22.93 -43.63 -10.33
C ASP A 443 21.66 -43.12 -9.63
N ALA A 444 21.41 -43.63 -8.43
CA ALA A 444 20.24 -43.27 -7.64
C ALA A 444 20.16 -41.77 -7.31
N SER A 445 21.27 -41.02 -7.42
CA SER A 445 21.30 -39.57 -7.24
C SER A 445 20.83 -38.77 -8.46
N LYS A 446 20.53 -39.45 -9.58
CA LYS A 446 20.13 -38.85 -10.86
C LYS A 446 19.01 -39.61 -11.57
N ALA A 447 18.66 -40.80 -11.12
CA ALA A 447 17.72 -41.67 -11.80
C ALA A 447 16.30 -41.07 -11.90
N LEU A 448 15.72 -41.16 -13.10
CA LEU A 448 14.37 -40.72 -13.42
C LEU A 448 13.44 -41.92 -13.58
N THR A 449 12.13 -41.71 -13.35
CA THR A 449 11.10 -42.66 -13.76
C THR A 449 11.02 -42.71 -15.29
N ASP A 450 10.48 -43.80 -15.84
CA ASP A 450 10.40 -43.95 -17.31
C ASP A 450 9.64 -42.80 -17.99
N ALA A 451 8.57 -42.31 -17.35
CA ALA A 451 7.79 -41.17 -17.86
C ALA A 451 8.61 -39.87 -17.89
N ALA A 452 9.35 -39.56 -16.81
CA ALA A 452 10.19 -38.36 -16.77
C ALA A 452 11.43 -38.50 -17.68
N ALA A 453 11.99 -39.70 -17.78
CA ALA A 453 13.08 -40.02 -18.70
C ALA A 453 12.66 -39.79 -20.16
N GLU A 454 11.45 -40.22 -20.53
CA GLU A 454 10.91 -40.01 -21.88
C GLU A 454 10.69 -38.53 -22.17
N ALA A 455 10.09 -37.78 -21.25
CA ALA A 455 9.90 -36.33 -21.41
C ALA A 455 11.25 -35.59 -21.62
N VAL A 456 12.33 -36.01 -20.94
CA VAL A 456 13.68 -35.45 -21.17
C VAL A 456 14.26 -35.85 -22.54
N ARG A 457 13.97 -37.06 -23.04
CA ARG A 457 14.39 -37.47 -24.40
C ARG A 457 13.63 -36.72 -25.48
N GLU A 458 12.35 -36.42 -25.27
CA GLU A 458 11.54 -35.63 -26.19
C GLU A 458 12.09 -34.21 -26.38
N VAL A 459 12.74 -33.63 -25.36
CA VAL A 459 13.48 -32.36 -25.51
C VAL A 459 14.65 -32.50 -26.49
N ALA A 460 15.41 -33.59 -26.40
CA ALA A 460 16.58 -33.82 -27.27
C ALA A 460 16.19 -33.97 -28.75
N THR A 461 15.00 -34.51 -29.01
CA THR A 461 14.47 -34.75 -30.36
C THR A 461 13.60 -33.60 -30.87
N GLY A 462 13.35 -32.57 -30.04
CA GLY A 462 12.53 -31.40 -30.38
C GLY A 462 11.03 -31.66 -30.36
N PHE A 463 10.56 -32.79 -29.84
CA PHE A 463 9.14 -33.12 -29.69
C PHE A 463 8.53 -32.63 -28.37
N GLY A 464 9.36 -32.30 -27.37
CA GLY A 464 8.94 -31.81 -26.06
C GLY A 464 9.68 -30.53 -25.66
N THR A 465 9.10 -29.80 -24.72
CA THR A 465 9.69 -28.57 -24.16
C THR A 465 10.43 -28.83 -22.85
N VAL A 466 11.39 -27.97 -22.53
CA VAL A 466 12.11 -28.05 -21.25
C VAL A 466 11.17 -27.91 -20.06
N ALA A 467 10.11 -27.10 -20.19
CA ALA A 467 9.09 -26.91 -19.17
C ALA A 467 8.29 -28.19 -18.89
N GLU A 468 7.90 -28.93 -19.94
CA GLU A 468 7.19 -30.21 -19.80
C GLU A 468 8.08 -31.27 -19.15
N ALA A 469 9.34 -31.37 -19.59
CA ALA A 469 10.31 -32.28 -18.98
C ALA A 469 10.54 -31.97 -17.50
N TRP A 470 10.68 -30.69 -17.13
CA TRP A 470 10.81 -30.29 -15.73
C TRP A 470 9.55 -30.59 -14.92
N SER A 471 8.37 -30.35 -15.48
CA SER A 471 7.10 -30.67 -14.81
C SER A 471 6.97 -32.18 -14.54
N ALA A 472 7.37 -33.02 -15.49
CA ALA A 472 7.37 -34.48 -15.31
C ALA A 472 8.33 -34.90 -14.17
N ILE A 473 9.49 -34.24 -14.06
CA ILE A 473 10.47 -34.48 -12.99
C ILE A 473 9.90 -34.10 -11.62
N GLU A 474 9.30 -32.91 -11.48
CA GLU A 474 8.80 -32.40 -10.20
C GLU A 474 7.56 -33.16 -9.70
N GLN A 475 6.67 -33.61 -10.59
CA GLN A 475 5.39 -34.21 -10.17
C GLN A 475 5.54 -35.59 -9.53
N SER A 476 6.43 -36.44 -10.03
CA SER A 476 6.81 -37.76 -9.46
C SER A 476 7.96 -38.40 -10.25
N GLY A 477 8.81 -37.61 -10.89
CA GLY A 477 9.75 -38.13 -11.89
C GLY A 477 11.05 -38.68 -11.33
N LEU A 478 11.25 -38.64 -10.01
CA LEU A 478 12.47 -39.09 -9.33
C LEU A 478 12.23 -40.46 -8.69
N THR A 479 13.12 -41.43 -8.96
CA THR A 479 12.95 -42.81 -8.47
C THR A 479 13.34 -42.98 -6.99
N ASN A 480 14.14 -42.07 -6.44
CA ASN A 480 14.60 -42.11 -5.06
C ASN A 480 14.32 -40.77 -4.36
N ALA A 481 13.34 -40.77 -3.44
CA ALA A 481 12.94 -39.59 -2.68
C ALA A 481 14.07 -39.02 -1.80
N THR A 482 14.97 -39.87 -1.31
CA THR A 482 16.06 -39.46 -0.38
C THR A 482 17.15 -38.67 -1.10
N GLU A 483 17.42 -38.97 -2.38
CA GLU A 483 18.40 -38.26 -3.21
C GLU A 483 17.76 -37.17 -4.10
N ALA A 484 16.45 -36.93 -3.93
CA ALA A 484 15.69 -35.98 -4.74
C ALA A 484 16.33 -34.59 -4.84
N PRO A 485 16.90 -33.97 -3.78
CA PRO A 485 17.55 -32.67 -3.89
C PRO A 485 18.72 -32.64 -4.88
N ARG A 486 19.55 -33.69 -4.90
CA ARG A 486 20.69 -33.78 -5.83
C ARG A 486 20.23 -34.02 -7.26
N ALA A 487 19.25 -34.90 -7.45
CA ALA A 487 18.68 -35.19 -8.76
C ALA A 487 18.02 -33.95 -9.37
N ARG A 488 17.25 -33.19 -8.57
CA ARG A 488 16.64 -31.91 -8.98
C ARG A 488 17.69 -30.92 -9.47
N VAL A 489 18.76 -30.70 -8.70
CA VAL A 489 19.85 -29.79 -9.11
C VAL A 489 20.52 -30.24 -10.40
N TYR A 490 20.79 -31.54 -10.54
CA TYR A 490 21.42 -32.11 -11.73
C TYR A 490 20.57 -31.89 -12.99
N TRP A 491 19.29 -32.24 -12.92
CA TRP A 491 18.38 -32.13 -14.06
C TRP A 491 18.00 -30.70 -14.39
N ALA A 492 17.73 -29.86 -13.38
CA ALA A 492 17.51 -28.43 -13.58
C ALA A 492 18.68 -27.78 -14.33
N ARG A 493 19.92 -28.15 -13.98
CA ARG A 493 21.11 -27.67 -14.66
C ARG A 493 21.18 -28.16 -16.11
N LYS A 494 20.97 -29.46 -16.36
CA LYS A 494 21.02 -30.06 -17.71
C LYS A 494 20.00 -29.44 -18.65
N LEU A 495 18.77 -29.28 -18.16
CA LEU A 495 17.68 -28.65 -18.87
C LEU A 495 17.95 -27.16 -19.13
N ALA A 496 18.47 -26.43 -18.14
CA ALA A 496 18.87 -25.03 -18.33
C ALA A 496 20.01 -24.87 -19.36
N GLU A 497 21.02 -25.75 -19.36
CA GLU A 497 22.11 -25.77 -20.34
C GLU A 497 21.61 -26.00 -21.77
N ALA A 498 20.49 -26.71 -21.95
CA ALA A 498 19.87 -26.98 -23.26
C ALA A 498 18.83 -25.92 -23.69
N SER A 499 18.42 -25.01 -22.78
CA SER A 499 17.34 -24.05 -23.04
C SER A 499 17.78 -22.93 -23.97
N THR A 500 16.99 -22.70 -25.03
CA THR A 500 17.22 -21.59 -25.97
C THR A 500 15.96 -20.83 -26.37
N GLU A 501 14.78 -21.32 -25.99
CA GLU A 501 13.52 -20.84 -26.51
C GLU A 501 12.83 -19.87 -25.54
N PRO A 502 12.04 -18.89 -26.03
CA PRO A 502 11.30 -17.98 -25.16
C PRO A 502 10.27 -18.66 -24.26
N ASN A 503 9.78 -19.84 -24.62
CA ASN A 503 8.85 -20.62 -23.79
C ASN A 503 9.54 -21.16 -22.52
N ASP A 504 10.87 -21.24 -22.51
CA ASP A 504 11.65 -21.73 -21.37
C ASP A 504 11.78 -20.68 -20.26
N ILE A 505 11.42 -19.40 -20.52
CA ILE A 505 11.62 -18.29 -19.58
C ILE A 505 11.00 -18.58 -18.20
N THR A 506 9.78 -19.13 -18.17
CA THR A 506 9.09 -19.42 -16.91
C THR A 506 9.83 -20.48 -16.09
N PHE A 507 10.26 -21.57 -16.73
CA PHE A 507 11.08 -22.61 -16.11
C PHE A 507 12.41 -22.04 -15.59
N LEU A 508 13.15 -21.36 -16.44
CA LEU A 508 14.46 -20.80 -16.10
C LEU A 508 14.36 -19.78 -14.95
N SER A 509 13.30 -18.98 -14.93
CA SER A 509 13.04 -18.01 -13.87
C SER A 509 12.72 -18.70 -12.54
N ALA A 510 11.91 -19.77 -12.56
CA ALA A 510 11.64 -20.59 -11.39
C ALA A 510 12.93 -21.21 -10.82
N VAL A 511 13.82 -21.73 -11.68
CA VAL A 511 15.12 -22.29 -11.26
C VAL A 511 15.99 -21.24 -10.57
N VAL A 512 16.03 -20.01 -11.07
CA VAL A 512 16.86 -18.94 -10.46
C VAL A 512 16.28 -18.43 -9.14
N LEU A 513 14.96 -18.49 -8.97
CA LEU A 513 14.29 -18.06 -7.74
C LEU A 513 14.25 -19.14 -6.65
N ASP A 514 14.40 -20.42 -7.00
CA ASP A 514 14.46 -21.52 -6.04
C ASP A 514 15.88 -21.64 -5.42
N GLU A 515 15.98 -21.36 -4.12
CA GLU A 515 17.23 -21.44 -3.35
C GLU A 515 17.74 -22.88 -3.20
N THR A 516 16.91 -23.89 -3.42
CA THR A 516 17.34 -25.30 -3.40
C THR A 516 18.10 -25.72 -4.67
N LEU A 517 18.07 -24.89 -5.72
CA LEU A 517 18.65 -25.17 -7.04
C LEU A 517 19.91 -24.36 -7.37
N ILE A 518 20.66 -23.90 -6.35
CA ILE A 518 21.86 -23.05 -6.51
C ILE A 518 22.86 -23.59 -7.56
N GLY A 519 23.03 -24.92 -7.63
CA GLY A 519 23.92 -25.57 -8.62
C GLY A 519 23.50 -25.38 -10.09
N ALA A 520 22.25 -25.01 -10.36
CA ALA A 520 21.70 -24.76 -11.69
C ALA A 520 21.58 -23.26 -12.04
N HIS A 521 21.68 -22.36 -11.05
CA HIS A 521 21.46 -20.91 -11.24
C HIS A 521 22.33 -20.28 -12.31
N SER A 522 23.58 -20.70 -12.44
CA SER A 522 24.50 -20.11 -13.43
C SER A 522 24.09 -20.42 -14.87
N ALA A 523 23.72 -21.66 -15.15
CA ALA A 523 23.22 -22.07 -16.46
C ALA A 523 21.90 -21.36 -16.77
N ALA A 524 20.97 -21.35 -15.82
CA ALA A 524 19.67 -20.69 -16.03
C ALA A 524 19.81 -19.19 -16.32
N ARG A 525 20.70 -18.48 -15.61
CA ARG A 525 20.99 -17.06 -15.87
C ARG A 525 21.62 -16.82 -17.25
N GLN A 526 22.47 -17.73 -17.72
CA GLN A 526 23.06 -17.64 -19.06
C GLN A 526 22.00 -17.83 -20.15
N SER A 527 21.13 -18.82 -20.02
CA SER A 527 20.02 -19.04 -20.95
C SER A 527 19.05 -17.87 -20.98
N LEU A 528 18.63 -17.35 -19.82
CA LEU A 528 17.78 -16.16 -19.74
C LEU A 528 18.40 -14.95 -20.44
N ARG A 529 19.68 -14.69 -20.19
CA ARG A 529 20.42 -13.58 -20.82
C ARG A 529 20.50 -13.76 -22.34
N MET A 530 20.72 -14.99 -22.80
CA MET A 530 20.78 -15.30 -24.23
C MET A 530 19.41 -15.08 -24.89
N ILE A 531 18.34 -15.66 -24.34
CA ILE A 531 16.97 -15.50 -24.84
C ILE A 531 16.57 -14.03 -24.93
N ASP A 532 16.92 -13.24 -23.91
CA ASP A 532 16.68 -11.80 -23.89
C ASP A 532 17.42 -11.06 -25.02
N ALA A 533 18.71 -11.36 -25.19
CA ALA A 533 19.53 -10.74 -26.22
C ALA A 533 19.11 -11.10 -27.64
N THR A 534 18.73 -12.36 -27.90
CA THR A 534 18.30 -12.80 -29.23
C THR A 534 16.90 -12.30 -29.59
N LYS A 535 15.98 -12.26 -28.62
CA LYS A 535 14.58 -11.86 -28.86
C LYS A 535 14.37 -10.34 -28.84
N TYR A 536 15.00 -9.63 -27.90
CA TYR A 536 14.72 -8.21 -27.67
C TYR A 536 15.92 -7.30 -27.97
N GLY A 537 17.12 -7.86 -28.03
CA GLY A 537 18.35 -7.13 -28.29
C GLY A 537 18.52 -6.65 -29.75
N PRO A 538 19.65 -5.98 -30.04
CA PRO A 538 20.03 -5.65 -31.41
C PRO A 538 20.17 -6.91 -32.29
N SER A 539 19.92 -6.75 -33.59
CA SER A 539 20.17 -7.83 -34.55
C SER A 539 21.63 -8.25 -34.52
N MET A 540 21.89 -9.55 -34.52
CA MET A 540 23.24 -10.14 -34.49
C MET A 540 23.38 -11.09 -35.67
N ALA A 541 24.52 -11.04 -36.35
CA ALA A 541 24.90 -12.08 -37.30
C ALA A 541 25.37 -13.31 -36.51
N LEU A 542 24.42 -14.16 -36.10
CA LEU A 542 24.72 -15.48 -35.57
C LEU A 542 25.07 -16.36 -36.77
N GLN A 543 26.30 -16.86 -36.86
CA GLN A 543 26.61 -17.87 -37.86
C GLN A 543 25.82 -19.12 -37.50
N ALA A 544 24.99 -19.57 -38.43
CA ALA A 544 24.24 -20.81 -38.33
C ALA A 544 25.17 -22.02 -38.21
#